data_AF-A0A7V6ZP76-F1
#
_entry.id   AF-A0A7V6ZP76-F1
#
_cell.length_a   1.000
_cell.length_b   1.000
_cell.length_c   1.000
_cell.angle_alpha   90.00
_cell.angle_beta   90.00
_cell.angle_gamma   90.00
#
_symmetry.space_group_name_H-M   'P 1'
#
loop_
_entity.id
_entity.type
_entity.pdbx_description
1 polymer ?
#
loop_
_entity_poly.entity_id
_entity_poly.type
_entity_poly.pdbx_seq_one_letter_code
_entity_poly.pdbx_strand_id
1 'polypeptide(L)'
;AGAIAASGMAELAKAGPEEEGAKYLEAAVNILKALTENFCYFEPENDRLLGHGSVRYPVDGDLKKNGVHISLIYGDYFYTEAILKLMGEKYLPW
;
A
#
# COMPACT_ATOMS: atom_id res chain seq x y z
N ALA A 1 1.71 -5.59 1.50
CA ALA A 1 1.64 -5.16 2.92
C ALA A 1 1.94 -3.67 3.08
N GLY A 2 2.99 -3.13 2.44
CA GLY A 2 3.34 -1.70 2.55
C GLY A 2 2.17 -0.75 2.31
N ALA A 3 1.40 -0.93 1.24
CA ALA A 3 0.24 -0.09 0.93
C ALA A 3 -0.83 -0.08 2.04
N ILE A 4 -1.15 -1.25 2.61
CA ILE A 4 -2.09 -1.38 3.75
C ILE A 4 -1.55 -0.60 4.95
N ALA A 5 -0.28 -0.79 5.28
CA ALA A 5 0.36 -0.11 6.41
C ALA A 5 0.36 1.41 6.22
N ALA A 6 0.74 1.90 5.03
CA ALA A 6 0.70 3.32 4.71
C ALA A 6 -0.70 3.90 4.85
N SER A 7 -1.72 3.19 4.37
CA SER A 7 -3.10 3.64 4.48
C SER A 7 -3.60 3.68 5.93
N GLY A 8 -3.23 2.70 6.74
CA GLY A 8 -3.53 2.68 8.18
C GLY A 8 -2.79 3.79 8.94
N MET A 9 -1.51 4.03 8.62
CA MET A 9 -0.73 5.13 9.20
C MET A 9 -1.29 6.50 8.82
N ALA A 10 -1.73 6.70 7.58
CA ALA A 10 -2.41 7.93 7.17
C ALA A 10 -3.73 8.16 7.92
N GLU A 11 -4.41 7.08 8.34
CA GLU A 11 -5.60 7.18 9.18
C GLU A 11 -5.26 7.46 10.64
N LEU A 12 -4.25 6.77 11.20
CA LEU A 12 -3.72 7.03 12.54
C LEU A 12 -3.18 8.45 12.69
N ALA A 13 -2.62 9.03 11.63
CA ALA A 13 -2.17 10.42 11.64
C ALA A 13 -3.28 11.42 11.98
N LYS A 14 -4.55 11.06 11.72
CA LYS A 14 -5.74 11.84 12.08
C LYS A 14 -6.27 11.52 13.48
N ALA A 15 -5.83 10.41 14.06
CA ALA A 15 -6.31 9.89 15.33
C ALA A 15 -5.26 10.11 16.42
N GLY A 16 -5.39 11.19 17.17
CA GLY A 16 -4.53 11.47 18.33
C GLY A 16 -4.00 12.90 18.36
N PRO A 17 -3.08 13.21 19.29
CA PRO A 17 -2.40 14.50 19.34
C PRO A 17 -1.58 14.74 18.06
N GLU A 18 -1.57 15.99 17.59
CA GLU A 18 -0.91 16.40 16.34
C GLU A 18 0.56 15.95 16.24
N GLU A 19 1.29 16.01 17.37
CA GLU A 19 2.71 15.64 17.45
C GLU A 19 2.96 14.14 17.21
N GLU A 20 2.03 13.28 17.64
CA GLU A 20 2.10 11.83 17.35
C GLU A 20 1.64 11.54 15.92
N GLY A 21 0.63 12.26 15.45
CA GLY A 21 0.09 12.12 14.09
C GLY A 21 1.12 12.40 13.00
N ALA A 22 1.99 13.41 13.20
CA ALA A 22 3.05 13.76 12.26
C ALA A 22 4.00 12.58 11.96
N LYS A 23 4.33 11.76 12.96
CA LYS A 23 5.23 10.60 12.79
C LYS A 23 4.58 9.50 11.94
N TYR A 24 3.28 9.26 12.12
CA TYR A 24 2.54 8.31 11.29
C TYR A 24 2.40 8.80 9.85
N LEU A 25 2.14 10.09 9.67
CA LEU A 25 2.05 10.68 8.33
C LEU A 25 3.39 10.58 7.59
N GLU A 26 4.49 10.91 8.26
CA GLU A 26 5.84 10.77 7.69
C GLU A 26 6.15 9.32 7.29
N ALA A 27 5.84 8.36 8.16
CA ALA A 27 6.03 6.94 7.86
C ALA A 27 5.17 6.48 6.66
N ALA A 28 3.91 6.90 6.58
CA ALA A 28 3.02 6.61 5.46
C ALA A 28 3.59 7.13 4.13
N VAL A 29 4.05 8.39 4.11
CA VAL A 29 4.64 9.04 2.93
C VAL A 29 5.92 8.33 2.50
N ASN A 30 6.79 7.95 3.43
CA ASN A 30 8.04 7.26 3.13
C ASN A 30 7.78 5.88 2.51
N ILE A 31 6.80 5.13 3.02
CA ILE A 31 6.38 3.86 2.42
C ILE A 31 5.84 4.08 1.01
N LEU A 32 4.94 5.05 0.82
CA LEU A 32 4.34 5.31 -0.49
C LEU A 32 5.39 5.70 -1.52
N LYS A 33 6.33 6.59 -1.19
CA LYS A 33 7.46 6.94 -2.08
C LYS A 33 8.23 5.69 -2.51
N ALA A 34 8.62 4.83 -1.58
CA ALA A 34 9.33 3.61 -1.89
C ALA A 34 8.50 2.66 -2.79
N LEU A 35 7.18 2.56 -2.58
CA LEU A 35 6.29 1.78 -3.43
C LEU A 35 6.18 2.36 -4.85
N THR A 36 6.00 3.68 -4.95
CA THR A 36 5.90 4.42 -6.22
C THR A 36 7.16 4.25 -7.04
N GLU A 37 8.33 4.41 -6.42
CA GLU A 37 9.63 4.38 -7.11
C GLU A 37 10.03 2.99 -7.60
N ASN A 38 9.63 1.93 -6.89
CA ASN A 38 10.20 0.59 -7.13
C ASN A 38 9.19 -0.45 -7.61
N PHE A 39 7.89 -0.24 -7.38
CA PHE A 39 6.90 -1.32 -7.53
C PHE A 39 5.61 -0.91 -8.23
N CYS A 40 5.42 0.37 -8.56
CA CYS A 40 4.24 0.81 -9.29
C CYS A 40 4.44 0.73 -10.80
N TYR A 41 3.37 0.39 -11.50
CA TYR A 41 3.27 0.46 -12.95
C TYR A 41 2.25 1.56 -13.30
N PHE A 42 2.65 2.49 -14.16
CA PHE A 42 1.82 3.65 -14.54
C PHE A 42 1.55 3.71 -16.05
N GLU A 43 2.02 2.71 -16.79
CA GLU A 43 1.77 2.56 -18.20
C GLU A 43 0.26 2.31 -18.44
N PRO A 44 -0.42 3.08 -19.31
CA PRO A 44 -1.86 2.93 -19.57
C PRO A 44 -2.27 1.54 -20.06
N GLU A 45 -1.34 0.77 -20.62
CA GLU A 45 -1.58 -0.58 -21.13
C GLU A 45 -1.50 -1.66 -20.04
N ASN A 46 -1.10 -1.29 -18.82
CA ASN A 46 -0.98 -2.20 -17.69
C ASN A 46 -2.09 -1.95 -16.67
N ASP A 47 -3.03 -2.90 -16.57
CA ASP A 47 -4.14 -2.81 -15.62
C ASP A 47 -3.71 -2.90 -14.14
N ARG A 48 -2.46 -3.29 -13.88
CA ARG A 48 -1.93 -3.49 -12.51
C ARG A 48 -1.30 -2.20 -12.02
N LEU A 49 -1.66 -1.74 -10.82
CA LEU A 49 -1.03 -0.56 -10.25
C LEU A 49 0.21 -0.92 -9.42
N LEU A 50 0.09 -1.85 -8.47
CA LEU A 50 1.15 -2.19 -7.52
C LEU A 50 1.59 -3.65 -7.69
N GLY A 51 2.89 -3.83 -7.89
CA GLY A 51 3.55 -5.12 -8.03
C GLY A 51 4.08 -5.72 -6.73
N HIS A 52 4.81 -6.83 -6.87
CA HIS A 52 5.62 -7.45 -5.81
C HIS A 52 4.87 -7.86 -4.53
N GLY A 53 3.56 -8.07 -4.61
CA GLY A 53 2.77 -8.69 -3.55
C GLY A 53 2.93 -10.22 -3.51
N SER A 54 2.69 -10.82 -2.35
CA SER A 54 2.64 -12.27 -2.20
C SER A 54 1.38 -12.68 -1.43
N VAL A 55 0.58 -13.60 -1.99
CA VAL A 55 -0.61 -14.17 -1.34
C VAL A 55 -0.21 -15.05 -0.16
N ARG A 56 0.76 -15.93 -0.41
CA ARG A 56 1.33 -16.86 0.56
C ARG A 56 2.72 -17.24 0.08
N TYR A 57 3.69 -17.23 0.98
CA TYR A 57 5.00 -17.82 0.69
C TYR A 57 4.90 -19.36 0.70
N PRO A 58 5.60 -20.06 -0.22
CA PRO A 58 5.59 -21.52 -0.25
C PRO A 58 6.05 -22.11 1.09
N VAL A 59 5.45 -23.24 1.47
CA VAL A 59 5.77 -23.95 2.71
C VAL A 59 6.02 -25.42 2.35
N ASP A 60 7.05 -26.02 2.93
CA ASP A 60 7.38 -27.46 2.86
C ASP A 60 7.38 -28.11 1.46
N GLY A 61 8.45 -27.90 0.69
CA GLY A 61 8.68 -28.65 -0.56
C GLY A 61 7.79 -28.26 -1.75
N ASP A 62 6.85 -27.33 -1.55
CA ASP A 62 6.07 -26.75 -2.64
C ASP A 62 6.97 -25.82 -3.47
N LEU A 63 7.51 -26.34 -4.57
CA LEU A 63 8.36 -25.59 -5.51
C LEU A 63 7.55 -24.56 -6.33
N LYS A 64 6.21 -24.57 -6.23
CA LYS A 64 5.36 -23.67 -7.01
C LYS A 64 5.32 -22.30 -6.34
N LYS A 65 5.99 -21.31 -6.95
CA LYS A 65 5.94 -19.88 -6.58
C LYS A 65 4.62 -19.20 -6.99
N ASN A 66 3.52 -19.96 -7.06
CA ASN A 66 2.23 -19.43 -7.44
C ASN A 66 1.77 -18.40 -6.41
N GLY A 67 1.58 -17.15 -6.85
CA GLY A 67 1.13 -16.08 -5.97
C GLY A 67 2.23 -15.37 -5.18
N VAL A 68 3.51 -15.47 -5.58
CA VAL A 68 4.64 -14.74 -4.99
C VAL A 68 5.14 -13.67 -5.98
N HIS A 69 5.42 -12.47 -5.49
CA HIS A 69 5.89 -11.33 -6.30
C HIS A 69 4.96 -10.98 -7.49
N ILE A 70 3.65 -11.08 -7.28
CA ILE A 70 2.62 -10.73 -8.27
C ILE A 70 1.88 -9.46 -7.84
N SER A 71 1.10 -8.87 -8.76
CA SER A 71 0.12 -7.85 -8.40
C SER A 71 -1.09 -8.48 -7.71
N LEU A 72 -1.63 -7.77 -6.72
CA LEU A 72 -2.76 -8.21 -5.92
C LEU A 72 -3.76 -7.06 -5.87
N ILE A 73 -5.03 -7.32 -6.18
CA ILE A 73 -6.03 -6.26 -6.32
C ILE A 73 -6.22 -5.44 -5.03
N TYR A 74 -6.04 -6.05 -3.86
CA TYR A 74 -6.07 -5.33 -2.60
C TYR A 74 -4.84 -4.42 -2.41
N GLY A 75 -3.70 -4.74 -3.03
CA GLY A 75 -2.54 -3.85 -3.07
C GLY A 75 -2.86 -2.54 -3.78
N ASP A 76 -3.47 -2.63 -4.96
CA ASP A 76 -3.89 -1.48 -5.77
C ASP A 76 -4.93 -0.63 -5.02
N TYR A 77 -5.91 -1.30 -4.40
CA TYR A 77 -6.91 -0.65 -3.55
C TYR A 77 -6.28 0.15 -2.42
N PHE A 78 -5.44 -0.47 -1.57
CA PHE A 78 -4.87 0.22 -0.41
C PHE A 78 -3.84 1.28 -0.78
N TYR A 79 -3.15 1.13 -1.92
CA TYR A 79 -2.25 2.17 -2.41
C TYR A 79 -3.06 3.40 -2.83
N THR A 80 -4.12 3.20 -3.60
CA THR A 80 -5.03 4.27 -4.03
C THR A 80 -5.69 4.95 -2.83
N GLU A 81 -6.20 4.16 -1.89
CA GLU A 81 -6.80 4.64 -0.65
C GLU A 81 -5.84 5.52 0.16
N ALA A 82 -4.58 5.11 0.30
CA ALA A 82 -3.56 5.87 1.02
C ALA A 82 -3.28 7.22 0.33
N ILE A 83 -3.19 7.24 -1.01
CA ILE A 83 -3.02 8.49 -1.77
C ILE A 83 -4.22 9.42 -1.59
N LEU A 84 -5.45 8.90 -1.67
CA LEU A 84 -6.67 9.69 -1.46
C LEU A 84 -6.70 10.29 -0.04
N LYS A 85 -6.32 9.52 0.99
CA LYS A 85 -6.20 10.03 2.37
C LYS A 85 -5.19 11.18 2.47
N LEU A 86 -4.04 11.10 1.80
CA LEU A 86 -3.06 12.19 1.76
C LEU A 86 -3.58 13.43 1.02
N MET A 87 -4.42 13.24 0.01
CA MET A 87 -5.10 14.34 -0.70
C MET A 87 -6.24 14.98 0.11
N GLY A 88 -6.55 14.45 1.30
CA GLY A 88 -7.61 14.96 2.16
C GLY A 88 -9.01 14.48 1.79
N GLU A 89 -9.11 13.42 0.97
CA GLU A 89 -10.40 12.83 0.63
C GLU A 89 -11.08 12.24 1.87
N LYS A 90 -12.39 12.44 1.94
CA LYS A 90 -13.21 12.08 3.12
C LYS A 90 -14.02 10.81 2.91
N TYR A 91 -14.12 10.33 1.67
CA TYR A 91 -14.82 9.10 1.38
C TYR A 91 -13.93 7.91 1.73
N LEU A 92 -14.32 7.20 2.79
CA LEU A 92 -13.74 5.94 3.21
C LEU A 92 -14.87 4.89 3.13
N PRO A 93 -14.75 3.84 2.31
CA PRO A 93 -15.77 2.80 2.21
C PRO A 93 -15.89 1.89 3.46
N TRP A 94 -15.13 2.15 4.53
CA TRP A 94 -15.24 1.50 5.85
C TRP A 94 -15.60 2.50 6.94
#